data_AF-A0A9X9L8W7-F1
#
_entry.id   AF-A0A9X9L8W7-F1
#
_cell.length_a   1.000
_cell.length_b   1.000
_cell.length_c   1.000
_cell.angle_alpha   90.00
_cell.angle_beta   90.00
_cell.angle_gamma   90.00
#
_symmetry.space_group_name_H-M   'P 1'
#
loop_
_entity.id
_entity.type
_entity.pdbx_description
1 polymer ?
#
loop_
_entity_poly.entity_id
_entity_poly.type
_entity_poly.pdbx_seq_one_letter_code
_entity_poly.pdbx_strand_id
1 'polypeptide(L)'
;MVSMRPLLSVMQDNAPAYTAAVKMEDMSQRLIQLIFWPANLPDLNPIEAIWNKMKDYIQRHHPNLGCGKQFTQDSLCNIVKETWCHGSRNRRWCNYVVDSM
;
A
#
# COMPACT_ATOMS: atom_id res chain seq x y z
N MET A 1 27.59 -16.88 -15.07
CA MET A 1 26.19 -16.44 -14.94
C MET A 1 26.18 -15.18 -14.09
N VAL A 2 25.87 -14.03 -14.68
CA VAL A 2 25.74 -12.78 -13.92
C VAL A 2 24.41 -12.83 -13.18
N SER A 3 24.46 -12.95 -11.86
CA SER A 3 23.30 -12.79 -11.00
C SER A 3 22.89 -11.31 -11.07
N MET A 4 21.86 -11.01 -11.86
CA MET A 4 21.20 -9.70 -11.83
C MET A 4 20.52 -9.58 -10.47
N ARG A 5 21.19 -8.92 -9.52
CA ARG A 5 20.54 -8.52 -8.27
C ARG A 5 19.48 -7.48 -8.63
N PRO A 6 18.20 -7.71 -8.30
CA PRO A 6 17.17 -6.72 -8.56
C PRO A 6 17.49 -5.43 -7.81
N LEU A 7 17.30 -4.30 -8.46
CA LEU A 7 17.47 -2.99 -7.81
C LEU A 7 16.33 -2.74 -6.81
N LEU A 8 15.16 -3.33 -7.06
CA LEU A 8 13.95 -3.18 -6.27
C LEU A 8 13.13 -4.49 -6.30
N SER A 9 12.63 -4.89 -5.13
CA SER A 9 11.64 -5.97 -5.01
C SER A 9 10.29 -5.38 -4.61
N VAL A 10 9.21 -5.84 -5.24
CA VAL A 10 7.85 -5.34 -5.02
C VAL A 10 6.94 -6.47 -4.57
N MET A 11 6.18 -6.22 -3.51
CA MET A 11 5.04 -7.04 -3.09
C MET A 11 3.76 -6.38 -3.59
N GLN A 12 2.86 -7.18 -4.15
CA GLN A 12 1.53 -6.76 -4.59
C GLN A 12 0.50 -7.85 -4.29
N ASP A 13 -0.77 -7.49 -4.23
CA ASP A 13 -1.85 -8.47 -4.22
C ASP A 13 -1.97 -9.13 -5.61
N ASN A 14 -2.29 -10.42 -5.65
CA ASN A 14 -2.49 -11.14 -6.92
C ASN A 14 -3.87 -10.85 -7.54
N ALA A 15 -4.32 -9.61 -7.49
CA ALA A 15 -5.58 -9.22 -8.12
C ALA A 15 -5.47 -9.45 -9.64
N PRO A 16 -6.54 -9.89 -10.34
CA PRO A 16 -6.47 -10.26 -11.76
C PRO A 16 -5.93 -9.16 -12.68
N ALA A 17 -6.15 -7.89 -12.32
CA ALA A 17 -5.62 -6.73 -13.04
C ALA A 17 -4.09 -6.65 -13.05
N TYR A 18 -3.41 -7.33 -12.13
CA TYR A 18 -1.96 -7.30 -11.95
C TYR A 18 -1.22 -8.51 -12.53
N THR A 19 -1.97 -9.51 -13.03
CA THR A 19 -1.46 -10.69 -13.75
C THR A 19 -1.41 -10.50 -15.27
N ALA A 20 -1.72 -9.31 -15.79
CA ALA A 20 -1.62 -9.02 -17.22
C ALA A 20 -0.16 -9.12 -17.70
N ALA A 21 0.08 -9.83 -18.81
CA ALA A 21 1.42 -10.02 -19.38
C ALA A 21 2.17 -8.69 -19.62
N VAL A 22 1.45 -7.66 -20.06
CA VAL A 22 1.97 -6.30 -20.27
C VAL A 22 2.59 -5.71 -18.98
N LYS A 23 1.95 -5.95 -17.83
CA LYS A 23 2.47 -5.47 -16.54
C LYS A 23 3.73 -6.21 -16.14
N MET A 24 3.78 -7.52 -16.37
CA MET A 24 4.95 -8.35 -16.04
C MET A 24 6.16 -7.98 -16.92
N GLU A 25 5.91 -7.67 -18.20
CA GLU A 25 6.94 -7.22 -19.13
C GLU A 25 7.52 -5.86 -18.71
N ASP A 26 6.69 -4.87 -18.40
CA ASP A 26 7.15 -3.54 -17.91
C ASP A 26 7.97 -3.66 -16.61
N MET A 27 7.56 -4.50 -15.67
CA MET A 27 8.32 -4.75 -14.44
C MET A 27 9.70 -5.36 -14.73
N SER A 28 9.76 -6.32 -15.67
CA SER A 28 11.02 -6.96 -16.07
C SER A 28 11.98 -5.95 -16.73
N GLN A 29 11.46 -5.06 -17.59
CA GLN A 29 12.24 -4.00 -18.25
C GLN A 29 12.82 -3.00 -17.23
N ARG A 30 12.12 -2.78 -16.11
CA ARG A 30 12.56 -1.89 -15.01
C ARG A 30 13.46 -2.57 -13.99
N LEU A 31 13.82 -3.84 -14.18
CA LEU A 31 14.58 -4.64 -13.21
C LEU A 31 13.90 -4.74 -11.84
N ILE A 32 12.57 -4.74 -11.83
CA ILE A 32 11.75 -4.90 -10.63
C ILE A 32 11.41 -6.38 -10.47
N GLN A 33 11.80 -6.97 -9.34
CA GLN A 33 11.43 -8.34 -9.02
C GLN A 33 10.10 -8.36 -8.26
N LEU A 34 9.14 -9.12 -8.77
CA LEU A 34 7.92 -9.44 -8.04
C LEU A 34 8.19 -10.54 -7.02
N ILE A 35 7.84 -10.28 -5.76
CA ILE A 35 7.86 -11.30 -4.71
C ILE A 35 6.61 -12.16 -4.89
N PHE A 36 6.79 -13.47 -5.00
CA PHE A 36 5.67 -14.41 -5.02
C PHE A 36 4.96 -14.36 -3.66
N TRP A 37 3.64 -14.17 -3.70
CA TRP A 37 2.78 -14.18 -2.52
C TRP A 37 1.58 -15.09 -2.75
N PRO A 38 1.09 -15.82 -1.74
CA PRO A 38 -0.18 -16.55 -1.83
C PRO A 38 -1.36 -15.58 -2.03
N ALA A 39 -2.31 -15.97 -2.91
CA ALA A 39 -3.53 -15.20 -3.11
C ALA A 39 -4.46 -15.28 -1.88
N ASN A 40 -5.27 -14.24 -1.67
CA ASN A 40 -6.33 -14.18 -0.64
C ASN A 40 -5.85 -14.29 0.82
N LEU A 41 -4.62 -13.84 1.12
CA LEU A 41 -4.14 -13.68 2.50
C LEU A 41 -3.95 -12.20 2.83
N PRO A 42 -5.02 -11.48 3.20
CA PRO A 42 -4.97 -10.04 3.48
C PRO A 42 -4.13 -9.74 4.73
N ASP A 43 -4.17 -10.60 5.76
CA ASP A 43 -3.38 -10.42 6.99
C ASP A 43 -1.87 -10.41 6.76
N LEU A 44 -1.47 -10.99 5.63
CA LEU A 44 -0.09 -11.07 5.18
C LEU A 44 0.29 -9.91 4.24
N ASN A 45 -0.67 -9.07 3.82
CA ASN A 45 -0.40 -7.91 2.99
C ASN A 45 -0.09 -6.69 3.87
N PRO A 46 1.15 -6.16 3.84
CA PRO A 46 1.58 -5.04 4.69
C PRO A 46 0.78 -3.76 4.47
N ILE A 47 0.19 -3.62 3.29
CA ILE A 47 -0.66 -2.47 2.97
C ILE A 47 -1.92 -2.44 3.84
N GLU A 48 -2.42 -3.60 4.29
CA GLU A 48 -3.59 -3.70 5.16
C GLU A 48 -3.28 -3.10 6.55
N ALA A 49 -2.07 -3.35 7.06
CA ALA A 49 -1.62 -2.73 8.31
C ALA A 49 -1.54 -1.20 8.20
N ILE A 50 -1.10 -0.69 7.04
CA ILE A 50 -1.11 0.75 6.75
C ILE A 50 -2.54 1.27 6.71
N TRP A 51 -3.44 0.63 5.96
CA TRP A 51 -4.84 1.04 5.84
C TRP A 51 -5.57 1.04 7.17
N ASN A 52 -5.34 0.04 8.03
CA ASN A 52 -5.93 0.00 9.38
C ASN A 52 -5.49 1.20 10.22
N LYS A 53 -4.22 1.58 10.19
CA LYS A 53 -3.74 2.77 10.90
C LYS A 53 -4.26 4.07 10.32
N MET A 54 -4.35 4.17 8.99
CA MET A 54 -4.95 5.33 8.35
C MET A 54 -6.42 5.47 8.76
N LYS A 55 -7.16 4.36 8.79
CA LYS A 55 -8.55 4.31 9.25
C LYS A 55 -8.67 4.77 10.71
N ASP A 56 -7.81 4.30 11.60
CA ASP A 56 -7.77 4.73 13.00
C ASP A 56 -7.58 6.26 13.14
N TYR A 57 -6.64 6.84 12.38
CA TYR A 57 -6.40 8.29 12.39
C TYR A 57 -7.63 9.05 11.86
N ILE A 58 -8.15 8.62 10.72
CA ILE A 58 -9.31 9.26 10.09
C ILE A 58 -10.52 9.23 11.00
N GLN A 59 -10.79 8.10 11.67
CA GLN A 59 -11.92 7.98 12.61
C GLN A 59 -11.80 8.93 13.81
N ARG A 60 -10.58 9.16 14.32
CA ARG A 60 -10.34 10.06 15.46
C ARG A 60 -10.43 11.53 15.06
N HIS A 61 -9.88 11.90 13.90
CA HIS A 61 -9.73 13.31 13.49
C HIS A 61 -10.88 13.79 12.60
N HIS A 62 -11.61 12.87 11.96
CA HIS A 62 -12.75 13.17 11.10
C HIS A 62 -13.95 12.27 11.44
N PRO A 63 -14.48 12.32 12.68
CA PRO A 63 -15.57 11.46 13.12
C PRO A 63 -16.86 11.63 12.30
N ASN A 64 -17.02 12.78 11.63
CA ASN A 64 -18.15 13.10 10.77
C ASN A 64 -18.08 12.51 9.36
N LEU A 65 -17.01 11.79 8.99
CA LEU A 65 -16.94 11.11 7.68
C LEU A 65 -18.00 10.01 7.53
N GLY A 66 -18.39 9.36 8.62
CA GLY A 66 -19.38 8.27 8.61
C GLY A 66 -20.84 8.70 8.71
N CYS A 67 -21.13 9.99 8.95
CA CYS A 67 -22.48 10.45 9.29
C CYS A 67 -23.35 10.81 8.06
N GLY A 68 -23.13 10.16 6.91
CA GLY A 68 -23.94 10.35 5.70
C GLY A 68 -23.80 11.71 5.02
N LYS A 69 -22.81 12.53 5.40
CA LYS A 69 -22.49 13.77 4.68
C LYS A 69 -21.86 13.43 3.34
N GLN A 70 -22.31 14.11 2.27
CA GLN A 70 -21.65 14.03 0.98
C GLN A 70 -20.34 14.82 1.04
N PHE A 71 -19.24 14.13 0.74
CA PHE A 71 -17.92 14.74 0.57
C PHE A 71 -17.61 14.85 -0.92
N THR A 72 -16.92 15.91 -1.31
CA THR A 72 -16.33 15.99 -2.64
C THR A 72 -15.12 15.05 -2.72
N GLN A 73 -14.80 14.59 -3.93
CA GLN A 73 -13.62 13.77 -4.18
C GLN A 73 -12.34 14.46 -3.67
N ASP A 74 -12.19 15.76 -3.89
CA ASP A 74 -11.03 16.54 -3.43
C ASP A 74 -10.88 16.55 -1.91
N SER A 75 -11.99 16.67 -1.19
CA SER A 75 -11.98 16.64 0.27
C SER A 75 -11.50 15.28 0.79
N LEU A 76 -11.99 14.19 0.21
CA LEU A 76 -11.53 12.83 0.54
C LEU A 76 -10.05 12.65 0.22
N CYS A 77 -9.61 13.08 -0.97
CA CYS A 77 -8.20 13.02 -1.35
C CYS A 77 -7.31 13.81 -0.39
N ASN A 78 -7.74 14.96 0.10
CA ASN A 78 -6.99 15.77 1.05
C ASN A 78 -6.85 15.07 2.41
N ILE A 79 -7.93 14.46 2.91
CA ILE A 79 -7.91 13.71 4.18
C ILE A 79 -6.96 12.51 4.10
N VAL A 80 -7.01 11.77 2.98
CA VAL A 80 -6.11 10.63 2.74
C VAL A 80 -4.65 11.10 2.68
N LYS A 81 -4.36 12.20 1.95
CA LYS A 81 -3.02 12.79 1.87
C LYS A 81 -2.52 13.24 3.24
N GLU A 82 -3.34 13.92 4.01
CA GLU A 82 -3.00 14.38 5.37
C GLU A 82 -2.64 13.20 6.26
N THR A 83 -3.50 12.19 6.30
CA THR A 83 -3.32 10.97 7.10
C THR A 83 -2.03 10.25 6.71
N TRP A 84 -1.76 10.12 5.40
CA TRP A 84 -0.53 9.53 4.89
C TRP A 84 0.72 10.33 5.29
N CYS A 85 0.70 11.65 5.13
CA CYS A 85 1.81 12.52 5.51
C CYS A 85 2.09 12.47 7.01
N HIS A 86 1.05 12.30 7.82
CA HIS A 86 1.21 12.15 9.27
C HIS A 86 1.90 10.82 9.63
N GLY A 87 1.46 9.69 9.06
CA GLY A 87 2.03 8.36 9.35
C GLY A 87 3.47 8.18 8.82
N SER A 88 3.72 8.60 7.58
CA SER A 88 4.99 8.39 6.87
C SER A 88 6.19 9.17 7.45
N ARG A 89 5.95 10.21 8.25
CA ARG A 89 7.02 10.96 8.94
C ARG A 89 7.66 10.18 10.08
N ASN A 90 7.02 9.11 10.56
CA ASN A 90 7.56 8.28 11.63
C ASN A 90 8.40 7.14 11.05
N ARG A 91 9.73 7.23 11.12
CA ARG A 91 10.62 6.19 10.56
C ARG A 91 10.46 4.83 11.24
N ARG A 92 10.08 4.80 12.53
CA ARG A 92 9.73 3.55 13.25
C ARG A 92 8.50 2.88 12.66
N TRP A 93 7.58 3.65 12.08
CA TRP A 93 6.35 3.15 11.47
C TRP A 93 6.61 2.44 10.15
N CYS A 94 7.42 3.04 9.26
CA CYS A 94 7.82 2.38 8.01
C CYS A 94 8.53 1.04 8.28
N ASN A 95 9.41 1.01 9.29
CA ASN A 95 10.10 -0.21 9.67
C ASN A 95 9.16 -1.24 10.29
N TYR A 96 8.28 -0.85 11.23
CA TYR A 96 7.30 -1.78 11.79
C TYR A 96 6.45 -2.47 10.72
N VAL A 97 5.97 -1.73 9.72
CA VAL A 97 5.15 -2.33 8.65
C VAL A 97 5.95 -3.34 7.82
N VAL A 98 7.24 -3.10 7.60
CA VAL A 98 8.12 -3.99 6.84
C VAL A 98 8.60 -5.18 7.66
N ASP A 99 8.91 -4.95 8.94
CA ASP A 99 9.49 -5.94 9.86
C ASP A 99 8.43 -6.84 10.52
N SER A 100 7.14 -6.49 10.42
CA SER A 100 6.02 -7.30 10.95
C SER A 100 5.49 -8.34 9.96
N MET A 101 6.13 -8.46 8.78
CA MET A 101 5.79 -9.46 7.76
C MET A 101 6.46 -10.81 8.03
#